data_AF-A0A9E4LU64-F1
#
_entry.id   AF-A0A9E4LU64-F1
#
_cell.length_a   1.000
_cell.length_b   1.000
_cell.length_c   1.000
_cell.angle_alpha   90.00
_cell.angle_beta   90.00
_cell.angle_gamma   90.00
#
_symmetry.space_group_name_H-M   'P 1'
#
loop_
_entity.id
_entity.type
_entity.pdbx_description
1 polymer ?
#
loop_
_entity_poly.entity_id
_entity_poly.type
_entity_poly.pdbx_seq_one_letter_code
_entity_poly.pdbx_strand_id
1 'polypeptide(L)'
;YHNEGNGLFIDEAPRSEVGSTSLLTLAFGCFFFDYDLDGRPDIFAANGHVADDIERVQARVTYAQPPHLFRNLGGGRFEDVVPDVGPALAEPMVARGAAYADFDRDGDLDVLVTVNNGPARLLRNDGGSANNVLRVRTAGVASNRDGIGARVEVTLPDGRASWQRVKTGSSYASQSELALTFGLGAATAVEGVRVTWPSGQVDTLGRTDANRLLTIREGEGLVASEPIGGER
;
A
#
# COMPACT_ATOMS: atom_id res chain seq x y z
N TYR A 1 -4.51 13.41 8.92
CA TYR A 1 -5.00 14.78 8.67
C TYR A 1 -5.98 14.78 7.50
N HIS A 2 -7.07 15.53 7.60
CA HIS A 2 -8.03 15.80 6.52
C HIS A 2 -7.78 17.20 5.95
N ASN A 3 -7.76 17.34 4.62
CA ASN A 3 -7.58 18.63 3.93
C ASN A 3 -8.95 19.26 3.66
N GLU A 4 -9.20 20.43 4.21
CA GLU A 4 -10.46 21.18 4.04
C GLU A 4 -10.56 21.94 2.70
N GLY A 5 -9.57 21.80 1.82
CA GLY A 5 -9.55 22.38 0.47
C GLY A 5 -9.16 23.86 0.42
N ASN A 6 -8.87 24.48 1.56
CA ASN A 6 -8.48 25.88 1.71
C ASN A 6 -7.09 26.04 2.35
N GLY A 7 -6.28 24.98 2.34
CA GLY A 7 -4.96 24.95 2.98
C GLY A 7 -5.00 24.64 4.49
N LEU A 8 -6.19 24.48 5.08
CA LEU A 8 -6.36 23.99 6.44
C LEU A 8 -6.34 22.46 6.48
N PHE A 9 -5.67 21.91 7.49
CA PHE A 9 -5.62 20.48 7.77
C PHE A 9 -6.11 20.20 9.19
N ILE A 10 -7.07 19.30 9.32
CA ILE A 10 -7.62 18.86 10.61
C ILE A 10 -6.98 17.53 11.01
N ASP A 11 -6.55 17.41 12.26
CA ASP A 11 -6.12 16.12 12.79
C ASP A 11 -7.35 15.22 13.04
N GLU A 12 -7.39 14.08 12.35
CA GLU A 12 -8.47 13.10 12.40
C GLU A 12 -8.05 11.83 13.16
N ALA A 13 -6.81 11.73 13.66
CA ALA A 13 -6.36 10.58 14.44
C ALA A 13 -7.30 10.27 15.63
N PRO A 14 -7.82 11.25 16.38
CA PRO A 14 -8.75 10.99 17.48
C PRO A 14 -10.12 10.43 17.05
N ARG A 15 -10.50 10.58 15.78
CA ARG A 15 -11.81 10.18 15.23
C ARG A 15 -11.76 8.91 14.37
N SER A 16 -10.55 8.49 13.98
CA SER A 16 -10.31 7.44 12.97
C SER A 16 -9.93 6.07 13.55
N GLU A 17 -10.04 5.89 14.88
CA GLU A 17 -9.57 4.72 15.65
C GLU A 17 -8.04 4.56 15.72
N VAL A 18 -7.32 4.92 14.65
CA VAL A 18 -5.85 4.90 14.56
C VAL A 18 -5.20 5.57 15.78
N GLY A 19 -5.68 6.73 16.21
CA GLY A 19 -5.09 7.48 17.33
C GLY A 19 -5.18 6.76 18.67
N SER A 20 -6.32 6.13 18.98
CA SER A 20 -6.48 5.40 20.25
C SER A 20 -5.73 4.07 20.23
N THR A 21 -5.77 3.34 19.12
CA THR A 21 -5.18 2.00 19.01
C THR A 21 -3.65 2.06 18.97
N SER A 22 -3.07 3.08 18.34
CA SER A 22 -1.62 3.26 18.26
C SER A 22 -0.99 3.99 19.44
N LEU A 23 -1.78 4.44 20.43
CA LEU A 23 -1.33 5.34 21.50
C LEU A 23 -0.14 4.84 22.32
N LEU A 24 -0.03 3.53 22.53
CA LEU A 24 1.02 2.91 23.36
C LEU A 24 2.10 2.20 22.52
N THR A 25 2.04 2.30 21.20
CA THR A 25 3.00 1.69 20.28
C THR A 25 3.90 2.73 19.64
N LEU A 26 5.14 2.35 19.35
CA LEU A 26 6.12 3.21 18.69
C LEU A 26 6.36 2.67 17.28
N ALA A 27 5.85 3.38 16.28
CA ALA A 27 5.96 3.04 14.87
C ALA A 27 7.26 3.59 14.24
N PHE A 28 7.88 2.81 13.36
CA PHE A 28 8.99 3.22 12.50
C PHE A 28 8.59 3.21 11.03
N GLY A 29 8.47 2.02 10.45
CA GLY A 29 7.96 1.85 9.09
C GLY A 29 6.45 2.06 9.07
N CYS A 30 5.95 2.87 8.14
CA CYS A 30 4.53 3.15 7.99
C CYS A 30 4.22 3.48 6.53
N PHE A 31 3.17 2.88 5.97
CA PHE A 31 2.75 3.15 4.60
C PHE A 31 1.25 2.91 4.41
N PHE A 32 0.71 3.56 3.36
CA PHE A 32 -0.59 3.23 2.79
C PHE A 32 -0.44 2.19 1.68
N PHE A 33 -1.35 1.23 1.64
CA PHE A 33 -1.51 0.20 0.61
C PHE A 33 -2.94 -0.36 0.69
N ASP A 34 -3.42 -1.06 -0.33
CA ASP A 34 -4.77 -1.63 -0.36
C ASP A 34 -4.63 -3.15 -0.20
N TYR A 35 -4.72 -3.65 1.05
CA TYR A 35 -4.36 -5.05 1.36
C TYR A 35 -5.47 -6.02 0.97
N ASP A 36 -6.72 -5.57 1.00
CA ASP A 36 -7.90 -6.37 0.65
C ASP A 36 -8.41 -6.08 -0.77
N LEU A 37 -7.74 -5.21 -1.52
CA LEU A 37 -8.02 -4.84 -2.90
C LEU A 37 -9.43 -4.27 -3.11
N ASP A 38 -9.99 -3.59 -2.11
CA ASP A 38 -11.33 -3.00 -2.17
C ASP A 38 -11.39 -1.57 -2.74
N GLY A 39 -10.23 -1.02 -3.08
CA GLY A 39 -10.05 0.29 -3.68
C GLY A 39 -9.85 1.41 -2.65
N ARG A 40 -9.76 1.10 -1.36
CA ARG A 40 -9.45 2.07 -0.29
C ARG A 40 -8.08 1.77 0.33
N PRO A 41 -7.15 2.74 0.33
CA PRO A 41 -5.86 2.52 0.99
C PRO A 41 -6.01 2.34 2.51
N ASP A 42 -5.52 1.21 3.00
CA ASP A 42 -5.30 0.81 4.38
C ASP A 42 -3.96 1.33 4.91
N ILE A 43 -3.65 1.07 6.18
CA ILE A 43 -2.39 1.48 6.81
C ILE A 43 -1.71 0.28 7.45
N PHE A 44 -0.43 0.11 7.16
CA PHE A 44 0.45 -0.78 7.92
C PHE A 44 1.45 0.04 8.74
N ALA A 45 1.71 -0.38 9.99
CA ALA A 45 2.75 0.20 10.84
C ALA A 45 3.63 -0.88 11.49
N ALA A 46 4.94 -0.82 11.21
CA ALA A 46 5.96 -1.62 11.84
C ALA A 46 6.37 -1.01 13.18
N ASN A 47 6.06 -1.72 14.28
CA ASN A 47 6.24 -1.22 15.64
C ASN A 47 7.40 -1.88 16.39
N GLY A 48 7.92 -1.17 17.38
CA GLY A 48 8.92 -1.68 18.31
C GLY A 48 9.63 -0.52 19.01
N HIS A 49 9.68 -0.55 20.34
CA HIS A 49 10.25 0.54 21.11
C HIS A 49 11.77 0.64 20.92
N VAL A 50 12.35 1.79 21.31
CA VAL A 50 13.81 2.05 21.22
C VAL A 50 14.57 1.65 22.48
N ALA A 51 13.94 1.82 23.65
CA ALA A 51 14.49 1.41 24.94
C ALA A 51 14.06 -0.02 25.26
N ASP A 52 15.05 -0.89 25.49
CA ASP A 52 14.90 -2.32 25.81
C ASP A 52 14.54 -2.59 27.28
N ASP A 53 14.49 -1.54 28.08
CA ASP A 53 14.09 -1.55 29.49
C ASP A 53 12.84 -0.68 29.77
N ILE A 54 12.08 -0.33 28.72
CA ILE A 54 10.93 0.58 28.81
C ILE A 54 9.88 0.13 29.82
N GLU A 55 9.71 -1.18 30.00
CA GLU A 55 8.79 -1.79 30.96
C GLU A 55 9.09 -1.36 32.41
N ARG A 56 10.34 -0.97 32.72
CA ARG A 56 10.74 -0.47 34.05
C ARG A 56 10.21 0.94 34.33
N VAL A 57 9.97 1.72 33.27
CA VAL A 57 9.52 3.12 33.34
C VAL A 57 8.02 3.22 33.07
N GLN A 58 7.51 2.42 32.12
CA GLN A 58 6.10 2.39 31.71
C GLN A 58 5.63 0.94 31.60
N ALA A 59 5.02 0.41 32.66
CA ALA A 59 4.63 -1.01 32.76
C ALA A 59 3.65 -1.51 31.67
N ARG A 60 2.99 -0.60 30.94
CA ARG A 60 2.04 -0.93 29.85
C ARG A 60 2.64 -0.85 28.45
N VAL A 61 3.91 -0.45 28.34
CA VAL A 61 4.63 -0.33 27.05
C VAL A 61 5.74 -1.36 27.05
N THR A 62 5.82 -2.16 25.99
CA THR A 62 6.84 -3.21 25.84
C THR A 62 7.89 -2.84 24.81
N TYR A 63 9.09 -3.41 24.94
CA TYR A 63 10.16 -3.23 23.96
C TYR A 63 9.80 -3.79 22.59
N ALA A 64 9.45 -5.07 22.53
CA ALA A 64 8.88 -5.69 21.35
C ALA A 64 7.37 -5.41 21.30
N GLN A 65 6.86 -5.01 20.14
CA GLN A 65 5.46 -4.61 19.95
C GLN A 65 4.92 -5.24 18.67
N PRO A 66 3.65 -5.67 18.63
CA PRO A 66 3.05 -6.15 17.40
C PRO A 66 2.93 -4.99 16.40
N PRO A 67 3.12 -5.23 15.09
CA PRO A 67 2.69 -4.30 14.04
C PRO A 67 1.20 -3.97 14.13
N HIS A 68 0.79 -2.88 13.47
CA HIS A 68 -0.63 -2.60 13.22
C HIS A 68 -0.96 -2.81 11.74
N LEU A 69 -2.18 -3.28 11.48
CA LEU A 69 -2.81 -3.27 10.17
C LEU A 69 -4.21 -2.67 10.32
N PHE A 70 -4.40 -1.46 9.81
CA PHE A 70 -5.66 -0.74 9.90
C PHE A 70 -6.40 -0.81 8.57
N ARG A 71 -7.53 -1.51 8.55
CA ARG A 71 -8.43 -1.57 7.39
C ARG A 71 -9.22 -0.27 7.26
N ASN A 72 -9.27 0.31 6.07
CA ASN A 72 -10.01 1.52 5.77
C ASN A 72 -11.50 1.22 5.54
N LEU A 73 -12.36 1.63 6.45
CA LEU A 73 -13.81 1.44 6.35
C LEU A 73 -14.51 2.54 5.54
N GLY A 74 -13.76 3.54 5.05
CA GLY A 74 -14.30 4.75 4.45
C GLY A 74 -14.77 5.77 5.50
N GLY A 75 -15.13 6.96 5.03
CA GLY A 75 -15.64 8.04 5.90
C GLY A 75 -14.67 8.48 7.00
N GLY A 76 -13.37 8.27 6.80
CA GLY A 76 -12.33 8.60 7.79
C GLY A 76 -12.22 7.62 8.96
N ARG A 77 -12.86 6.45 8.90
CA ARG A 77 -12.75 5.41 9.93
C ARG A 77 -11.83 4.27 9.49
N PHE A 78 -11.10 3.73 10.46
CA PHE A 78 -10.29 2.53 10.30
C PHE A 78 -10.61 1.53 11.40
N GLU A 79 -10.22 0.28 11.20
CA GLU A 79 -10.35 -0.82 12.16
C GLU A 79 -9.00 -1.55 12.24
N ASP A 80 -8.51 -1.84 13.44
CA ASP A 80 -7.32 -2.69 13.60
C ASP A 80 -7.70 -4.16 13.41
N VAL A 81 -7.23 -4.74 12.29
CA VAL A 81 -7.58 -6.10 11.88
C VAL A 81 -6.52 -7.12 12.26
N VAL A 82 -5.45 -6.73 12.97
CA VAL A 82 -4.41 -7.68 13.46
C VAL A 82 -5.01 -8.90 14.18
N PRO A 83 -6.06 -8.78 15.02
CA PRO A 83 -6.71 -9.95 15.63
C PRO A 83 -7.33 -10.94 14.63
N ASP A 84 -7.68 -10.48 13.43
CA ASP A 84 -8.47 -11.22 12.45
C ASP A 84 -7.63 -11.80 11.29
N VAL A 85 -6.46 -11.20 10.99
CA VAL A 85 -5.62 -11.56 9.82
C VAL A 85 -4.52 -12.59 10.12
N GLY A 86 -4.51 -13.16 11.33
CA GLY A 86 -3.67 -14.30 11.70
C GLY A 86 -2.53 -14.00 12.69
N PRO A 87 -1.92 -15.05 13.27
CA PRO A 87 -1.04 -14.90 14.42
C PRO A 87 0.31 -14.23 14.13
N ALA A 88 0.75 -14.22 12.86
CA ALA A 88 2.05 -13.69 12.48
C ALA A 88 2.20 -12.18 12.74
N LEU A 89 1.10 -11.42 12.60
CA LEU A 89 1.06 -9.99 12.91
C LEU A 89 0.83 -9.70 14.39
N ALA A 90 0.25 -10.64 15.14
CA ALA A 90 0.06 -10.49 16.58
C ALA A 90 1.37 -10.75 17.38
N GLU A 91 2.38 -11.35 16.76
CA GLU A 91 3.65 -11.64 17.44
C GLU A 91 4.48 -10.35 17.64
N PRO A 92 4.81 -9.99 18.89
CA PRO A 92 5.60 -8.79 19.16
C PRO A 92 7.00 -8.86 18.56
N MET A 93 7.46 -7.75 17.98
CA MET A 93 8.78 -7.65 17.38
C MET A 93 9.38 -6.25 17.57
N VAL A 94 10.67 -6.12 17.33
CA VAL A 94 11.35 -4.82 17.30
C VAL A 94 11.48 -4.39 15.84
N ALA A 95 10.35 -4.17 15.18
CA ALA A 95 10.31 -3.88 13.75
C ALA A 95 10.85 -2.48 13.44
N ARG A 96 11.46 -2.32 12.27
CA ARG A 96 12.01 -1.04 11.79
C ARG A 96 11.51 -0.73 10.39
N GLY A 97 12.22 -1.20 9.37
CA GLY A 97 11.84 -1.01 7.98
C GLY A 97 10.77 -2.02 7.56
N ALA A 98 9.84 -1.57 6.72
CA ALA A 98 8.80 -2.39 6.12
C ALA A 98 8.56 -1.97 4.67
N ALA A 99 8.31 -2.92 3.78
CA ALA A 99 8.03 -2.70 2.37
C ALA A 99 6.98 -3.71 1.89
N TYR A 100 6.14 -3.30 0.94
CA TYR A 100 5.21 -4.22 0.30
C TYR A 100 5.62 -4.55 -1.13
N ALA A 101 5.24 -5.74 -1.58
CA ALA A 101 5.27 -6.16 -2.97
C ALA A 101 4.32 -7.34 -3.19
N ASP A 102 3.77 -7.48 -4.39
CA ASP A 102 3.15 -8.73 -4.86
C ASP A 102 4.29 -9.73 -5.19
N PHE A 103 4.76 -10.44 -4.15
CA PHE A 103 6.01 -11.18 -4.20
C PHE A 103 5.87 -12.48 -5.00
N ASP A 104 4.74 -13.18 -4.86
CA ASP A 104 4.47 -14.43 -5.56
C ASP A 104 3.64 -14.28 -6.85
N ARG A 105 3.19 -13.05 -7.16
CA ARG A 105 2.50 -12.65 -8.41
C ARG A 105 1.05 -13.14 -8.49
N ASP A 106 0.39 -13.27 -7.36
CA ASP A 106 -1.02 -13.61 -7.28
C ASP A 106 -1.95 -12.37 -7.26
N GLY A 107 -1.37 -11.17 -7.11
CA GLY A 107 -2.04 -9.89 -7.27
C GLY A 107 -2.31 -9.15 -5.97
N ASP A 108 -2.27 -9.83 -4.84
CA ASP A 108 -2.34 -9.15 -3.55
C ASP A 108 -0.95 -8.70 -3.08
N LEU A 109 -0.91 -7.91 -2.02
CA LEU A 109 0.31 -7.27 -1.54
C LEU A 109 0.81 -7.94 -0.28
N ASP A 110 2.00 -8.54 -0.38
CA ASP A 110 2.76 -9.08 0.74
C ASP A 110 3.57 -8.00 1.42
N VAL A 111 3.96 -8.25 2.68
CA VAL A 111 4.77 -7.30 3.47
C VAL A 111 6.05 -7.95 3.96
N LEU A 112 7.19 -7.36 3.62
CA LEU A 112 8.49 -7.70 4.21
C LEU A 112 8.82 -6.71 5.34
N VAL A 113 9.12 -7.25 6.52
CA VAL A 113 9.48 -6.48 7.72
C VAL A 113 10.89 -6.85 8.18
N THR A 114 11.69 -5.83 8.49
CA THR A 114 13.00 -5.97 9.14
C THR A 114 12.84 -5.86 10.65
N VAL A 115 13.52 -6.73 11.40
CA VAL A 115 13.43 -6.82 12.85
C VAL A 115 14.82 -6.66 13.45
N ASN A 116 15.01 -5.72 14.38
CA ASN A 116 16.27 -5.58 15.08
C ASN A 116 16.56 -6.84 15.91
N ASN A 117 17.81 -7.33 15.83
CA ASN A 117 18.28 -8.54 16.53
C ASN A 117 17.43 -9.80 16.24
N GLY A 118 16.74 -9.84 15.10
CA GLY A 118 15.91 -10.96 14.67
C GLY A 118 15.95 -11.18 13.17
N PRO A 119 15.32 -12.25 12.66
CA PRO A 119 15.19 -12.48 11.24
C PRO A 119 14.23 -11.46 10.61
N ALA A 120 14.44 -11.16 9.33
CA ALA A 120 13.39 -10.53 8.53
C ALA A 120 12.18 -11.46 8.43
N ARG A 121 10.98 -10.87 8.35
CA ARG A 121 9.71 -11.59 8.25
C ARG A 121 9.03 -11.21 6.95
N LEU A 122 8.81 -12.19 6.08
CA LEU A 122 7.93 -12.05 4.93
C LEU A 122 6.55 -12.52 5.35
N LEU A 123 5.59 -11.61 5.33
CA LEU A 123 4.19 -11.82 5.66
C LEU A 123 3.44 -11.92 4.35
N ARG A 124 3.07 -13.16 3.99
CA ARG A 124 2.29 -13.40 2.78
C ARG A 124 0.82 -13.09 3.04
N ASN A 125 0.21 -12.32 2.16
CA ASN A 125 -1.23 -12.12 2.14
C ASN A 125 -1.84 -13.21 1.26
N ASP A 126 -2.89 -13.86 1.75
CA ASP A 126 -3.61 -14.91 1.00
C ASP A 126 -5.12 -14.57 0.92
N GLY A 127 -5.51 -13.37 1.38
CA GLY A 127 -6.90 -12.94 1.49
C GLY A 127 -7.28 -11.83 0.52
N GLY A 128 -6.31 -11.05 0.03
CA GLY A 128 -6.58 -9.89 -0.84
C GLY A 128 -7.13 -10.30 -2.20
N SER A 129 -6.65 -11.42 -2.74
CA SER A 129 -7.04 -11.96 -4.05
C SER A 129 -8.51 -12.40 -4.17
N ALA A 130 -9.30 -12.29 -3.10
CA ALA A 130 -10.77 -12.38 -3.15
C ALA A 130 -11.42 -11.22 -3.96
N ASN A 131 -10.73 -10.09 -4.10
CA ASN A 131 -11.14 -8.96 -4.94
C ASN A 131 -10.27 -8.86 -6.21
N ASN A 132 -10.72 -8.06 -7.17
CA ASN A 132 -9.99 -7.85 -8.42
C ASN A 132 -8.96 -6.73 -8.31
N VAL A 133 -7.92 -6.81 -9.11
CA VAL A 133 -6.81 -5.84 -9.11
C VAL A 133 -6.46 -5.36 -10.51
N LEU A 134 -5.96 -4.13 -10.64
CA LEU A 134 -5.16 -3.72 -11.80
C LEU A 134 -3.80 -3.25 -11.32
N ARG A 135 -2.73 -3.82 -11.89
CA ARG A 135 -1.36 -3.41 -11.59
C ARG A 135 -0.75 -2.69 -12.78
N VAL A 136 0.01 -1.63 -12.53
CA VAL A 136 0.63 -0.80 -13.58
C VAL A 136 2.11 -0.57 -13.28
N ARG A 137 2.96 -0.98 -14.21
CA ARG A 137 4.38 -0.64 -14.27
C ARG A 137 4.63 0.41 -15.35
N THR A 138 5.42 1.41 -15.02
CA THR A 138 5.81 2.47 -15.95
C THR A 138 7.21 2.25 -16.48
N ALA A 139 7.42 2.60 -17.76
CA ALA A 139 8.75 2.69 -18.37
C ALA A 139 8.92 4.07 -19.01
N GLY A 140 9.76 4.91 -18.41
CA GLY A 140 10.06 6.25 -18.94
C GLY A 140 11.03 6.20 -20.11
N VAL A 141 10.90 7.18 -21.01
CA VAL A 141 11.75 7.38 -22.19
C VAL A 141 12.39 8.77 -22.15
N ALA A 142 11.56 9.82 -22.08
CA ALA A 142 12.00 11.20 -21.89
C ALA A 142 12.13 11.53 -20.39
N SER A 143 11.21 11.00 -19.59
CA SER A 143 11.30 10.96 -18.14
C SER A 143 12.33 9.92 -17.68
N ASN A 144 12.63 9.86 -16.37
CA ASN A 144 13.53 8.83 -15.83
C ASN A 144 12.99 7.42 -16.15
N ARG A 145 13.90 6.46 -16.33
CA ARG A 145 13.61 5.11 -16.87
C ARG A 145 12.50 4.37 -16.12
N ASP A 146 12.42 4.54 -14.81
CA ASP A 146 11.44 3.84 -13.98
C ASP A 146 10.10 4.60 -13.90
N GLY A 147 10.01 5.79 -14.50
CA GLY A 147 8.80 6.62 -14.49
C GLY A 147 8.53 7.30 -13.15
N ILE A 148 9.53 7.45 -12.27
CA ILE A 148 9.37 8.13 -10.97
C ILE A 148 8.74 9.52 -11.18
N GLY A 149 7.64 9.79 -10.49
CA GLY A 149 6.85 11.01 -10.62
C GLY A 149 5.64 10.89 -11.57
N ALA A 150 5.55 9.85 -12.39
CA ALA A 150 4.38 9.61 -13.23
C ALA A 150 3.14 9.37 -12.36
N ARG A 151 2.03 10.06 -12.70
CA ARG A 151 0.72 9.86 -12.10
C ARG A 151 -0.10 8.93 -12.98
N VAL A 152 -0.54 7.82 -12.41
CA VAL A 152 -1.46 6.87 -13.06
C VAL A 152 -2.83 7.04 -12.43
N GLU A 153 -3.84 7.29 -13.24
CA GLU A 153 -5.24 7.38 -12.87
C GLU A 153 -6.01 6.24 -13.51
N VAL A 154 -6.88 5.61 -12.73
CA VAL A 154 -7.73 4.49 -13.13
C VAL A 154 -9.18 4.89 -12.90
N THR A 155 -10.01 4.74 -13.94
CA THR A 155 -11.45 5.03 -13.88
C THR A 155 -12.24 3.73 -13.96
N LEU A 156 -13.11 3.50 -12.98
CA LEU A 156 -14.02 2.36 -12.92
C LEU A 156 -15.24 2.57 -13.82
N PRO A 157 -15.96 1.49 -14.19
CA PRO A 157 -17.18 1.59 -15.01
C PRO A 157 -18.31 2.43 -14.38
N ASP A 158 -18.31 2.58 -13.05
CA ASP A 158 -19.27 3.42 -12.32
C ASP A 158 -18.88 4.91 -12.28
N GLY A 159 -17.78 5.28 -12.93
CA GLY A 159 -17.26 6.65 -13.00
C GLY A 159 -16.38 7.07 -11.81
N ARG A 160 -16.22 6.23 -10.78
CA ARG A 160 -15.23 6.50 -9.73
C ARG A 160 -13.83 6.44 -10.32
N ALA A 161 -12.96 7.33 -9.89
CA ALA A 161 -11.57 7.36 -10.29
C ALA A 161 -10.65 7.44 -9.08
N SER A 162 -9.52 6.74 -9.16
CA SER A 162 -8.44 6.84 -8.19
C SER A 162 -7.12 7.06 -8.93
N TRP A 163 -6.14 7.66 -8.25
CA TRP A 163 -4.84 7.86 -8.85
C TRP A 163 -3.73 7.57 -7.84
N GLN A 164 -2.61 7.11 -8.36
CA GLN A 164 -1.37 6.90 -7.62
C GLN A 164 -0.20 7.50 -8.39
N ARG A 165 0.92 7.70 -7.70
CA ARG A 165 2.15 8.21 -8.30
C ARG A 165 3.29 7.24 -8.04
N VAL A 166 4.05 6.95 -9.09
CA VAL A 166 5.30 6.19 -8.98
C VAL A 166 6.28 7.00 -8.14
N LYS A 167 6.70 6.45 -7.00
CA LYS A 167 7.53 7.17 -6.03
C LYS A 167 8.59 6.28 -5.41
N THR A 168 9.66 6.91 -4.96
CA THR A 168 10.67 6.33 -4.08
C THR A 168 10.47 6.85 -2.65
N GLY A 169 11.08 6.19 -1.66
CA GLY A 169 10.93 6.47 -0.24
C GLY A 169 9.53 6.18 0.27
N SER A 170 9.18 4.90 0.49
CA SER A 170 7.85 4.52 0.98
C SER A 170 7.76 4.34 2.49
N SER A 171 8.87 4.02 3.17
CA SER A 171 8.89 3.66 4.60
C SER A 171 10.28 3.86 5.21
N TYR A 172 10.46 3.55 6.50
CA TYR A 172 11.73 3.74 7.20
C TYR A 172 12.85 2.87 6.62
N ALA A 173 13.86 3.49 6.00
CA ALA A 173 15.00 2.81 5.37
C ALA A 173 14.61 1.66 4.40
N SER A 174 13.42 1.75 3.80
CA SER A 174 12.83 0.71 2.96
C SER A 174 12.14 1.31 1.73
N GLN A 175 11.96 0.48 0.71
CA GLN A 175 11.27 0.83 -0.53
C GLN A 175 10.34 -0.32 -0.94
N SER A 176 9.05 -0.02 -1.05
CA SER A 176 8.06 -0.90 -1.68
C SER A 176 8.32 -0.99 -3.18
N GLU A 177 7.79 -2.00 -3.84
CA GLU A 177 7.91 -2.10 -5.29
C GLU A 177 7.38 -0.86 -6.03
N LEU A 178 7.85 -0.65 -7.27
CA LEU A 178 7.45 0.51 -8.08
C LEU A 178 6.16 0.30 -8.86
N ALA A 179 5.70 -0.95 -9.00
CA ALA A 179 4.43 -1.22 -9.64
C ALA A 179 3.29 -0.68 -8.76
N LEU A 180 2.37 0.05 -9.38
CA LEU A 180 1.20 0.60 -8.70
C LEU A 180 0.10 -0.45 -8.71
N THR A 181 -0.55 -0.64 -7.56
CA THR A 181 -1.63 -1.63 -7.38
C THR A 181 -2.92 -0.90 -7.08
N PHE A 182 -3.95 -1.12 -7.92
CA PHE A 182 -5.28 -0.56 -7.75
C PHE A 182 -6.26 -1.68 -7.42
N GLY A 183 -6.78 -1.70 -6.19
CA GLY A 183 -7.90 -2.56 -5.83
C GLY A 183 -9.17 -2.10 -6.57
N LEU A 184 -9.88 -3.07 -7.15
CA LEU A 184 -11.07 -2.84 -7.96
C LEU A 184 -12.34 -3.40 -7.28
N GLY A 185 -12.20 -4.09 -6.14
CA GLY A 185 -13.28 -4.83 -5.52
C GLY A 185 -13.89 -5.85 -6.50
N ALA A 186 -15.21 -5.79 -6.67
CA ALA A 186 -15.94 -6.68 -7.58
C ALA A 186 -15.84 -6.30 -9.08
N ALA A 187 -15.20 -5.18 -9.44
CA ALA A 187 -15.13 -4.75 -10.84
C ALA A 187 -14.15 -5.62 -11.65
N THR A 188 -14.62 -6.20 -12.75
CA THR A 188 -13.83 -7.10 -13.60
C THR A 188 -13.07 -6.39 -14.71
N ALA A 189 -13.20 -5.07 -14.82
CA ALA A 189 -12.53 -4.23 -15.79
C ALA A 189 -12.55 -2.76 -15.32
N VAL A 190 -11.62 -1.98 -15.86
CA VAL A 190 -11.60 -0.52 -15.75
C VAL A 190 -12.02 0.10 -17.07
N GLU A 191 -12.63 1.28 -17.03
CA GLU A 191 -13.05 2.01 -18.23
C GLU A 191 -11.89 2.73 -18.91
N GLY A 192 -10.89 3.15 -18.12
CA GLY A 192 -9.69 3.75 -18.69
C GLY A 192 -8.54 3.86 -17.70
N VAL A 193 -7.34 3.95 -18.27
CA VAL A 193 -6.09 4.22 -17.55
C VAL A 193 -5.45 5.44 -18.20
N ARG A 194 -5.05 6.42 -17.39
CA ARG A 194 -4.34 7.61 -17.85
C ARG A 194 -3.02 7.75 -17.11
N VAL A 195 -1.92 7.86 -17.85
CA VAL A 195 -0.59 8.13 -17.32
C VAL A 195 -0.17 9.54 -17.70
N THR A 196 0.05 10.40 -16.71
CA THR A 196 0.67 11.72 -16.90
C THR A 196 2.12 11.65 -16.45
N TRP A 197 3.05 11.82 -17.37
CA TRP A 197 4.48 11.70 -17.14
C TRP A 197 5.10 13.01 -16.64
N PRO A 198 6.25 12.96 -15.93
CA PRO A 198 7.00 14.15 -15.53
C PRO A 198 7.40 15.07 -16.70
N SER A 199 7.62 14.50 -17.89
CA SER A 199 7.89 15.25 -19.13
C SER A 199 6.71 16.10 -19.62
N GLY A 200 5.50 15.86 -19.11
CA GLY A 200 4.25 16.41 -19.61
C GLY A 200 3.56 15.55 -20.68
N GLN A 201 4.21 14.49 -21.17
CA GLN A 201 3.58 13.47 -22.03
C GLN A 201 2.36 12.86 -21.30
N VAL A 202 1.35 12.46 -22.06
CA VAL A 202 0.17 11.75 -21.54
C VAL A 202 -0.11 10.54 -22.41
N ASP A 203 -0.22 9.37 -21.79
CA ASP A 203 -0.69 8.15 -22.45
C ASP A 203 -2.05 7.73 -21.86
N THR A 204 -2.95 7.26 -22.71
CA THR A 204 -4.29 6.82 -22.32
C THR A 204 -4.62 5.45 -22.90
N LEU A 205 -5.20 4.59 -22.07
CA LEU A 205 -5.77 3.30 -22.46
C LEU A 205 -7.28 3.35 -22.23
N GLY A 206 -8.05 2.74 -23.13
CA GLY A 206 -9.48 2.53 -22.95
C GLY A 206 -9.76 1.36 -22.00
N ARG A 207 -10.94 0.74 -22.18
CA ARG A 207 -11.39 -0.38 -21.36
C ARG A 207 -10.33 -1.48 -21.28
N THR A 208 -9.98 -1.86 -20.05
CA THR A 208 -8.94 -2.86 -19.77
C THR A 208 -9.44 -3.85 -18.72
N ASP A 209 -9.25 -5.14 -18.97
CA ASP A 209 -9.65 -6.20 -18.04
C ASP A 209 -8.88 -6.13 -16.73
N ALA A 210 -9.55 -6.50 -15.64
CA ALA A 210 -8.91 -6.69 -14.34
C ALA A 210 -7.95 -7.89 -14.33
N ASN A 211 -7.23 -8.04 -13.23
CA ASN A 211 -6.26 -9.10 -12.93
C ASN A 211 -5.14 -9.15 -13.97
N ARG A 212 -4.65 -7.95 -14.32
CA ARG A 212 -3.56 -7.73 -15.26
C ARG A 212 -2.47 -6.87 -14.63
N LEU A 213 -1.23 -7.20 -14.97
CA LEU A 213 -0.09 -6.31 -14.83
C LEU A 213 0.20 -5.66 -16.19
N LEU A 214 -0.10 -4.37 -16.28
CA LEU A 214 0.19 -3.56 -17.45
C LEU A 214 1.59 -2.99 -17.38
N THR A 215 2.33 -3.02 -18.49
CA THR A 215 3.52 -2.17 -18.66
C THR A 215 3.21 -1.08 -19.66
N ILE A 216 3.26 0.18 -19.22
CA ILE A 216 2.99 1.36 -20.04
C ILE A 216 4.30 2.11 -20.24
N ARG A 217 4.68 2.33 -21.50
CA ARG A 217 5.89 3.06 -21.88
C ARG A 217 5.55 4.45 -22.39
N GLU A 218 6.29 5.43 -21.91
CA GLU A 218 6.09 6.85 -22.21
C GLU A 218 6.07 7.14 -23.72
N GLY A 219 4.94 7.65 -24.21
CA GLY A 219 4.72 8.01 -25.62
C GLY A 219 4.41 6.84 -26.55
N GLU A 220 4.54 5.60 -26.09
CA GLU A 220 4.20 4.38 -26.84
C GLU A 220 2.87 3.77 -26.36
N GLY A 221 2.49 3.99 -25.09
CA GLY A 221 1.30 3.41 -24.49
C GLY A 221 1.55 2.00 -23.93
N LEU A 222 0.56 1.11 -24.07
CA LEU A 222 0.63 -0.26 -23.53
C LEU A 222 1.60 -1.12 -24.35
N VAL A 223 2.66 -1.62 -23.72
CA VAL A 223 3.68 -2.47 -24.36
C VAL A 223 3.67 -3.93 -23.86
N ALA A 224 3.05 -4.20 -22.71
CA ALA A 224 2.82 -5.56 -22.21
C ALA A 224 1.59 -5.60 -21.31
N SER A 225 0.87 -6.73 -21.33
CA SER A 225 -0.25 -7.04 -20.43
C SER A 225 -0.14 -8.51 -20.00
N GLU A 226 0.23 -8.73 -18.75
CA GLU A 226 0.47 -10.06 -18.19
C GLU A 226 -0.70 -10.47 -17.28
N PRO A 227 -1.24 -11.70 -17.34
CA PRO A 227 -2.22 -12.17 -16.38
C PRO A 227 -1.59 -12.30 -14.98
N ILE A 228 -2.36 -11.94 -13.96
CA ILE A 228 -2.04 -12.12 -12.55
C ILE A 228 -2.70 -13.42 -12.05
N GLY A 229 -2.03 -14.19 -11.19
CA GLY A 229 -2.61 -15.41 -10.60
C GLY A 229 -2.82 -16.58 -11.57
N GLY A 230 -2.22 -16.55 -12.77
CA GLY A 230 -2.24 -17.68 -13.69
C GLY A 230 -1.26 -18.79 -13.26
N GLU A 231 -1.68 -20.06 -13.34
CA GLU A 231 -0.79 -21.21 -13.15
C GLU A 231 0.43 -21.10 -14.09
N ARG A 232 1.63 -21.33 -13.55
CA ARG A 232 2.82 -21.65 -14.36
C ARG A 232 2.98 -23.15 -14.51
#